data_AF-A0A659RA35-F1
#
_entry.id   AF-A0A659RA35-F1
#
_cell.length_a   1.000
_cell.length_b   1.000
_cell.length_c   1.000
_cell.angle_alpha   90.00
_cell.angle_beta   90.00
_cell.angle_gamma   90.00
#
_symmetry.space_group_name_H-M   'P 1'
#
loop_
_entity.id
_entity.type
_entity.pdbx_description
1 polymer ?
#
loop_
_entity_poly.entity_id
_entity_poly.type
_entity_poly.pdbx_seq_one_letter_code
_entity_poly.pdbx_strand_id
1 'polypeptide(L)'
;THHVSVRTTRTGSLGVDCGFGAEALVYPQADGSVCAMKATAEGPKRKDCASGFGAATRVTATFGVVAVSLALKKGRARAAR
;
A
#
# COMPACT_ATOMS: atom_id res chain seq x y z
N THR A 1 -9.00 -9.79 -8.30
CA THR A 1 -9.04 -9.48 -6.86
C THR A 1 -7.68 -8.93 -6.48
N HIS A 2 -7.61 -7.74 -5.87
CA HIS A 2 -6.32 -7.14 -5.48
C HIS A 2 -5.69 -7.93 -4.33
N HIS A 3 -4.43 -8.35 -4.49
CA HIS A 3 -3.73 -9.15 -3.48
C HIS A 3 -2.93 -8.26 -2.51
N VAL A 4 -3.34 -8.25 -1.24
CA VAL A 4 -2.60 -7.60 -0.15
C VAL A 4 -1.69 -8.63 0.52
N SER A 5 -0.39 -8.36 0.48
CA SER A 5 0.63 -9.17 1.16
C SER A 5 1.13 -8.47 2.42
N VAL A 6 1.43 -9.24 3.47
CA VAL A 6 1.92 -8.71 4.75
C VAL A 6 3.29 -9.29 5.02
N ARG A 7 4.26 -8.41 5.26
CA ARG A 7 5.58 -8.79 5.73
C ARG A 7 5.68 -8.53 7.23
N THR A 8 5.86 -9.59 8.00
CA THR A 8 6.10 -9.52 9.44
C THR A 8 7.59 -9.38 9.76
N THR A 9 7.91 -8.79 10.91
CA THR A 9 9.28 -8.64 11.40
C THR A 9 9.99 -9.98 11.52
N ARG A 10 11.19 -10.07 10.94
CA ARG A 10 12.12 -11.20 11.06
C ARG A 10 13.57 -10.74 11.15
N THR A 11 14.51 -11.65 11.41
CA THR A 11 15.94 -11.36 11.38
C THR A 11 16.35 -10.78 10.02
N GLY A 12 17.09 -9.68 10.03
CA GLY A 12 17.43 -8.90 8.83
C GLY A 12 16.32 -7.97 8.31
N SER A 13 15.26 -7.71 9.08
CA SER A 13 14.23 -6.71 8.75
C SER A 13 14.35 -5.46 9.62
N LEU A 14 13.74 -4.35 9.19
CA LEU A 14 13.74 -3.06 9.91
C LEU A 14 12.93 -3.06 11.22
N GLY A 15 12.42 -4.21 11.67
CA GLY A 15 11.62 -4.30 12.90
C GLY A 15 10.21 -3.70 12.77
N VAL A 16 9.72 -3.46 11.54
CA VAL A 16 8.37 -2.93 11.27
C VAL A 16 7.58 -3.90 10.39
N ASP A 17 6.33 -4.20 10.78
CA ASP A 17 5.37 -4.97 9.97
C ASP A 17 4.77 -4.06 8.89
N CYS A 18 4.73 -4.52 7.64
CA CYS A 18 4.22 -3.72 6.52
C CYS A 18 3.28 -4.52 5.62
N GLY A 19 2.12 -3.95 5.30
CA GLY A 19 1.23 -4.41 4.23
C GLY A 19 1.61 -3.75 2.90
N PHE A 20 1.71 -4.52 1.83
CA PHE A 20 2.01 -4.03 0.48
C PHE A 20 1.19 -4.78 -0.59
N GLY A 21 0.96 -4.12 -1.72
CA GLY A 21 0.36 -4.75 -2.90
C GLY A 21 1.46 -5.22 -3.84
N ALA A 22 1.28 -6.39 -4.47
CA ALA A 22 2.21 -6.90 -5.48
C ALA A 22 1.96 -6.30 -6.89
N GLU A 23 0.86 -5.57 -7.04
CA GLU A 23 0.45 -4.98 -8.31
C GLU A 23 1.29 -3.74 -8.61
N ALA A 24 1.67 -3.60 -9.89
CA ALA A 24 2.40 -2.42 -10.35
C ALA A 24 1.54 -1.15 -10.19
N LEU A 25 2.19 -0.03 -9.86
CA LEU A 25 1.51 1.25 -9.81
C LEU A 25 1.03 1.65 -11.21
N VAL A 26 -0.11 2.32 -11.24
CA VAL A 26 -0.72 2.89 -12.45
C VAL A 26 -0.50 4.39 -12.46
N TYR A 27 0.02 4.92 -13.57
CA TYR A 27 0.47 6.29 -13.74
C TYR A 27 -0.45 7.05 -14.71
N PRO A 28 -0.94 8.25 -14.32
CA PRO A 28 -1.69 9.10 -15.23
C PRO A 28 -0.80 9.61 -16.37
N GLN A 29 -1.37 9.71 -17.57
CA GLN A 29 -0.73 10.25 -18.76
C GLN A 29 -1.30 11.65 -19.09
N ALA A 30 -0.55 12.43 -19.87
CA ALA A 30 -0.97 13.78 -20.29
C ALA A 30 -2.22 13.78 -21.19
N ASP A 31 -2.49 12.67 -21.88
CA ASP A 31 -3.68 12.47 -22.72
C ASP A 31 -4.92 12.01 -21.92
N GLY A 32 -4.82 11.94 -20.59
CA GLY A 32 -5.90 11.50 -19.70
C GLY A 32 -6.02 9.98 -19.55
N SER A 33 -5.21 9.19 -20.25
CA SER A 33 -5.13 7.74 -20.07
C SER A 33 -4.26 7.37 -18.86
N VAL A 34 -4.14 6.06 -18.59
CA VAL A 34 -3.26 5.53 -17.54
C VAL A 34 -2.40 4.39 -18.06
N CYS A 35 -1.19 4.21 -17.52
CA CYS A 35 -0.31 3.10 -17.88
C CYS A 35 0.46 2.53 -16.68
N ALA A 36 0.97 1.30 -16.81
CA ALA A 36 1.77 0.65 -15.76
C ALA A 36 3.27 1.00 -15.84
N MET A 37 3.70 1.63 -16.93
CA MET A 37 5.07 2.09 -17.07
C MET A 37 5.24 3.39 -16.30
N LYS A 38 6.38 3.50 -15.62
CA LYS A 38 6.78 4.73 -14.95
C LYS A 38 7.00 5.79 -16.02
N ALA A 39 5.98 6.60 -16.28
CA ALA A 39 6.13 7.80 -17.08
C ALA A 39 7.30 8.61 -16.49
N THR A 40 7.96 9.44 -17.31
CA THR A 40 8.95 10.45 -16.92
C THR A 40 8.42 11.49 -15.92
N ALA A 41 7.31 11.20 -15.23
CA ALA A 41 6.71 11.93 -14.13
C ALA A 41 7.68 12.05 -12.94
N GLU A 42 8.66 12.92 -13.09
CA GLU A 42 9.27 13.70 -12.02
C GLU A 42 8.20 14.66 -11.48
N GLY A 43 7.31 14.11 -10.66
CA GLY A 43 6.26 14.86 -9.99
C GLY A 43 6.04 14.35 -8.56
N PRO A 44 5.36 15.12 -7.70
CA PRO A 44 5.08 14.73 -6.33
C PRO A 44 4.36 13.38 -6.29
N LYS A 45 5.00 12.35 -5.72
CA LYS A 45 4.36 11.03 -5.46
C LYS A 45 3.39 11.09 -4.28
N ARG A 46 2.71 12.22 -4.13
CA ARG A 46 1.72 12.49 -3.09
C ARG A 46 0.37 11.99 -3.61
N LYS A 47 -0.55 11.72 -2.70
CA LYS A 47 -1.96 11.48 -3.06
C LYS A 47 -2.68 12.82 -3.17
N ASP A 48 -2.28 13.62 -4.16
CA ASP A 48 -2.93 14.89 -4.47
C ASP A 48 -3.71 14.73 -5.78
N CYS A 49 -4.90 15.29 -5.85
CA CYS A 49 -5.77 15.20 -7.03
C CYS A 49 -5.20 15.95 -8.25
N ALA A 50 -4.35 16.96 -8.05
CA ALA A 50 -3.84 17.83 -9.10
C ALA A 50 -2.63 17.24 -9.85
N SER A 51 -1.74 16.52 -9.16
CA SER A 51 -0.49 16.02 -9.76
C SER A 51 0.01 14.69 -9.18
N GLY A 52 -0.81 14.03 -8.37
CA GLY A 52 -0.41 12.86 -7.59
C GLY A 52 -0.90 11.51 -8.14
N PHE A 53 -0.62 10.44 -7.41
CA PHE A 53 -1.20 9.14 -7.71
C PHE A 53 -2.67 9.09 -7.31
N GLY A 54 -3.51 8.61 -8.22
CA GLY A 54 -4.89 8.28 -7.93
C GLY A 54 -5.00 7.19 -6.85
N ALA A 55 -6.11 7.21 -6.11
CA ALA A 55 -6.43 6.20 -5.10
C ALA A 55 -7.91 5.81 -5.19
N ALA A 56 -8.18 4.52 -4.97
CA ALA A 56 -9.54 3.99 -4.90
C ALA A 56 -9.85 3.53 -3.48
N THR A 57 -11.01 3.94 -2.95
CA THR A 57 -11.46 3.64 -1.58
C THR A 57 -11.41 2.16 -1.26
N ARG A 58 -11.83 1.31 -2.22
CA ARG A 58 -11.80 -0.16 -2.04
C ARG A 58 -10.40 -0.67 -1.70
N VAL A 59 -9.39 -0.17 -2.38
CA VAL A 59 -8.00 -0.58 -2.17
C VAL A 59 -7.52 -0.04 -0.82
N THR A 60 -7.63 1.26 -0.58
CA THR A 60 -7.12 1.88 0.66
C THR A 60 -7.82 1.37 1.92
N ALA A 61 -9.14 1.15 1.86
CA ALA A 61 -9.90 0.59 2.98
C ALA A 61 -9.47 -0.84 3.29
N THR A 62 -9.26 -1.68 2.26
CA THR A 62 -8.81 -3.07 2.45
C THR A 62 -7.46 -3.11 3.17
N PHE A 63 -6.51 -2.26 2.77
CA PHE A 63 -5.22 -2.15 3.47
C PHE A 63 -5.39 -1.73 4.93
N GLY A 64 -6.30 -0.80 5.22
CA GLY A 64 -6.63 -0.40 6.60
C GLY A 64 -7.19 -1.56 7.44
N VAL A 65 -8.17 -2.29 6.92
CA VAL A 65 -8.78 -3.43 7.63
C VAL A 65 -7.77 -4.55 7.86
N VAL A 66 -6.89 -4.83 6.89
CA VAL A 66 -5.79 -5.80 7.05
C VAL A 66 -4.83 -5.32 8.15
N ALA A 67 -4.44 -4.05 8.16
CA ALA A 67 -3.55 -3.50 9.19
C ALA A 67 -4.14 -3.62 10.61
N VAL A 68 -5.42 -3.29 10.79
CA VAL A 68 -6.11 -3.46 12.09
C VAL A 68 -6.13 -4.91 12.53
N SER A 69 -6.41 -5.84 11.60
CA SER A 69 -6.44 -7.28 11.90
C SER A 69 -5.07 -7.79 12.39
N LEU A 70 -3.97 -7.30 11.81
CA LEU A 70 -2.61 -7.62 12.26
C LEU A 70 -2.30 -7.03 13.63
N ALA A 71 -2.68 -5.78 13.87
CA ALA A 71 -2.47 -5.11 15.15
C ALA A 71 -3.20 -5.86 16.27
N LEU A 72 -4.45 -6.26 16.05
CA LEU A 72 -5.22 -7.07 16.99
C LEU A 72 -4.59 -8.45 17.22
N LYS A 73 -4.17 -9.14 16.15
CA LYS A 73 -3.50 -10.44 16.27
C LYS A 73 -2.22 -10.36 17.10
N LYS A 74 -1.39 -9.34 16.85
CA LYS A 74 -0.14 -9.10 17.59
C LYS A 74 -0.40 -8.67 19.03
N GLY A 75 -1.39 -7.81 19.25
CA GLY A 75 -1.82 -7.37 20.58
C GLY A 75 -2.30 -8.54 21.44
N ARG A 76 -3.15 -9.42 20.89
CA ARG A 76 -3.59 -10.65 21.57
C ARG A 76 -2.42 -11.58 21.90
N ALA A 77 -1.49 -11.78 20.95
CA ALA A 77 -0.30 -12.60 21.19
C ALA A 77 0.63 -11.99 22.25
N ARG A 78 0.65 -10.67 22.42
CA ARG A 78 1.40 -9.98 23.47
C ARG A 78 0.70 -10.10 24.84
N ALA A 79 -0.63 -10.02 24.88
CA ALA A 79 -1.41 -10.12 26.12
C ALA A 79 -1.45 -11.55 26.69
N ALA A 80 -1.23 -12.56 25.85
CA ALA A 80 -1.13 -13.97 26.26
C ALA A 80 0.28 -14.41 26.68
N ARG A 81 1.27 -13.49 26.69
CA ARG A 81 2.62 -13.71 27.21
C ARG A 81 2.75 -13.06 28.58
#